data_AF-A0A1U8MPG8-F1
#
_entry.id   AF-A0A1U8MPG8-F1
#
_cell.length_a   1.000
_cell.length_b   1.000
_cell.length_c   1.000
_cell.angle_alpha   90.00
_cell.angle_beta   90.00
_cell.angle_gamma   90.00
#
_symmetry.space_group_name_H-M   'P 1'
#
loop_
_entity.id
_entity.type
_entity.pdbx_description
1 polymer ?
#
loop_
_entity_poly.entity_id
_entity_poly.type
_entity_poly.pdbx_seq_one_letter_code
_entity_poly.pdbx_strand_id
1 'polypeptide(L)'
;MALRNLVQRRGLDLSLAMFQAPKHAGRSCVGIRLNEKFMELSSILEPERPPKTDKAAILVDAVRMVTQLRGEAQKLKDSISSLHDRIKELKAEKSELRDEKQRLKAEKEKLEQQLKAMNAQPSFMPPAPALPAALATAEGQVPGNKLVPFFGYPGVAMWQFMPPASVDTSEDHVLRPPVA
;
A
#
# COMPACT_ATOMS: atom_id res chain seq x y z
N MET A 1 98.16 4.58 -8.03
CA MET A 1 97.16 3.67 -8.63
C MET A 1 96.01 3.27 -7.68
N ALA A 2 95.70 4.02 -6.61
CA ALA A 2 94.70 3.59 -5.62
C ALA A 2 93.29 4.18 -5.80
N LEU A 3 93.08 5.13 -6.71
CA LEU A 3 91.79 5.84 -6.83
C LEU A 3 90.84 5.30 -7.91
N ARG A 4 91.26 4.32 -8.75
CA ARG A 4 90.36 3.71 -9.75
C ARG A 4 89.51 2.55 -9.22
N ASN A 5 89.84 1.99 -8.06
CA ASN A 5 89.14 0.80 -7.53
C ASN A 5 87.94 1.11 -6.61
N LEU A 6 87.78 2.36 -6.17
CA LEU A 6 86.66 2.73 -5.28
C LEU A 6 85.40 3.16 -6.05
N VAL A 7 85.56 3.64 -7.29
CA VAL A 7 84.44 4.03 -8.16
C VAL A 7 83.79 2.79 -8.82
N GLN A 8 84.57 1.77 -9.16
CA GLN A 8 84.04 0.55 -9.78
C GLN A 8 83.23 -0.32 -8.80
N ARG A 9 83.61 -0.35 -7.51
CA ARG A 9 82.89 -1.15 -6.48
C ARG A 9 81.55 -0.55 -6.07
N ARG A 10 81.39 0.78 -6.13
CA ARG A 10 80.09 1.43 -5.79
C ARG A 10 79.07 1.33 -6.93
N GLY A 11 79.50 1.23 -8.18
CA GLY A 11 78.58 1.09 -9.34
C GLY A 11 77.93 -0.29 -9.47
N LEU A 12 78.63 -1.35 -9.07
CA LEU A 12 78.10 -2.73 -9.17
C LEU A 12 77.16 -3.10 -8.01
N ASP A 13 77.35 -2.50 -6.84
CA ASP A 13 76.52 -2.76 -5.65
C ASP A 13 75.12 -2.13 -5.77
N LEU A 14 75.03 -0.90 -6.33
CA LEU A 14 73.73 -0.26 -6.59
C LEU A 14 72.91 -1.01 -7.65
N SER A 15 73.55 -1.61 -8.65
CA SER A 15 72.84 -2.35 -9.70
C SER A 15 72.28 -3.69 -9.19
N LEU A 16 72.96 -4.34 -8.24
CA LEU A 16 72.49 -5.57 -7.60
C LEU A 16 71.38 -5.29 -6.58
N ALA A 17 71.48 -4.19 -5.82
CA ALA A 17 70.45 -3.77 -4.87
C ALA A 17 69.12 -3.35 -5.54
N MET A 18 69.19 -2.75 -6.73
CA MET A 18 67.99 -2.39 -7.52
C MET A 18 67.33 -3.61 -8.19
N PHE A 19 68.06 -4.70 -8.42
CA PHE A 19 67.49 -5.94 -8.96
C PHE A 19 66.80 -6.80 -7.89
N GLN A 20 67.09 -6.54 -6.61
CA GLN A 20 66.48 -7.22 -5.46
C GLN A 20 65.38 -6.38 -4.77
N ALA A 21 64.62 -5.58 -5.53
CA ALA A 21 63.42 -4.95 -4.97
C ALA A 21 62.44 -6.04 -4.47
N PRO A 22 61.98 -5.99 -3.21
CA PRO A 22 61.21 -7.07 -2.62
C PRO A 22 59.82 -7.16 -3.25
N LYS A 23 59.65 -8.09 -4.19
CA LYS A 23 58.34 -8.45 -4.79
C LYS A 23 57.29 -8.87 -3.74
N HIS A 24 57.70 -9.12 -2.50
CA HIS A 24 56.86 -9.52 -1.38
C HIS A 24 56.03 -8.39 -0.77
N ALA A 25 56.47 -7.13 -0.85
CA ALA A 25 55.73 -6.00 -0.26
C ALA A 25 54.37 -5.78 -0.97
N GLY A 26 54.39 -5.79 -2.31
CA GLY A 26 53.16 -5.65 -3.10
C GLY A 26 52.16 -6.80 -2.87
N ARG A 27 52.64 -8.03 -2.68
CA ARG A 27 51.79 -9.22 -2.40
C ARG A 27 51.12 -9.15 -1.03
N SER A 28 51.83 -8.69 0.00
CA SER A 28 51.28 -8.54 1.36
C SER A 28 50.16 -7.50 1.41
N CYS A 29 50.35 -6.34 0.77
CA CYS A 29 49.33 -5.30 0.71
C CYS A 29 48.06 -5.74 -0.05
N VAL A 30 48.19 -6.61 -1.07
CA VAL A 30 47.03 -7.19 -1.77
C VAL A 30 46.21 -8.06 -0.80
N GLY A 31 46.88 -8.88 0.02
CA GLY A 31 46.22 -9.74 1.01
C GLY A 31 45.44 -8.94 2.08
N ILE A 32 46.03 -7.84 2.55
CA ILE A 32 45.40 -6.96 3.55
C ILE A 32 44.13 -6.31 2.98
N ARG A 33 44.22 -5.68 1.80
CA ARG A 33 43.05 -5.06 1.14
C ARG A 33 41.93 -6.05 0.84
N LEU A 34 42.27 -7.28 0.46
CA LEU A 34 41.29 -8.33 0.25
C LEU A 34 40.57 -8.67 1.56
N ASN A 35 41.33 -8.78 2.66
CA ASN A 35 40.76 -9.09 3.96
C ASN A 35 39.80 -7.99 4.47
N GLU A 36 40.14 -6.72 4.24
CA GLU A 36 39.24 -5.58 4.52
C GLU A 36 37.89 -5.74 3.81
N LYS A 37 37.90 -6.17 2.53
CA LYS A 37 36.66 -6.42 1.77
C LYS A 37 35.83 -7.58 2.30
N PHE A 38 36.46 -8.63 2.82
CA PHE A 38 35.73 -9.72 3.49
C PHE A 38 35.08 -9.24 4.80
N MET A 39 35.77 -8.41 5.57
CA MET A 39 35.21 -7.84 6.81
C MET A 39 34.04 -6.89 6.51
N GLU A 40 34.19 -6.01 5.52
CA GLU A 40 33.13 -5.12 5.05
C GLU A 40 31.90 -5.93 4.59
N LEU A 41 32.11 -6.95 3.74
CA LEU A 41 31.03 -7.81 3.27
C LEU A 41 30.35 -8.53 4.45
N SER A 42 31.11 -9.10 5.38
CA SER A 42 30.52 -9.77 6.55
C SER A 42 29.65 -8.82 7.39
N SER A 43 30.05 -7.56 7.55
CA SER A 43 29.27 -6.58 8.31
C SER A 43 27.93 -6.22 7.63
N ILE A 44 27.89 -6.25 6.29
CA ILE A 44 26.67 -6.02 5.51
C ILE A 44 25.72 -7.21 5.62
N LEU A 45 26.26 -8.44 5.59
CA LEU A 45 25.46 -9.66 5.63
C LEU A 45 24.81 -9.90 6.99
N GLU A 46 25.53 -9.62 8.08
CA GLU A 46 25.04 -9.78 9.44
C GLU A 46 25.39 -8.55 10.28
N PRO A 47 24.59 -7.47 10.23
CA PRO A 47 24.86 -6.23 10.98
C PRO A 47 24.87 -6.45 12.50
N GLU A 48 24.08 -7.42 12.97
CA GLU A 48 23.84 -7.70 14.38
C GLU A 48 24.84 -8.69 15.00
N ARG A 49 25.76 -9.26 14.20
CA ARG A 49 26.71 -10.28 14.67
C ARG A 49 28.15 -9.87 14.39
N PRO A 50 29.11 -10.33 15.22
CA PRO A 50 30.51 -10.08 14.96
C PRO A 50 30.92 -10.66 13.58
N PRO A 51 31.78 -9.96 12.82
CA PRO A 51 32.17 -10.37 11.48
C PRO A 51 32.73 -11.79 11.46
N LYS A 52 32.20 -12.62 10.56
CA LYS A 52 32.71 -13.98 10.34
C LYS A 52 34.14 -13.88 9.79
N THR A 53 34.99 -14.82 10.18
CA THR A 53 36.37 -14.91 9.70
C THR A 53 36.54 -15.91 8.56
N ASP A 54 35.58 -16.83 8.40
CA ASP A 54 35.56 -17.81 7.31
C ASP A 54 35.12 -17.16 5.99
N LYS A 55 36.09 -16.98 5.08
CA LYS A 55 35.89 -16.38 3.76
C LYS A 55 34.91 -17.16 2.88
N ALA A 56 34.87 -18.49 2.99
CA ALA A 56 33.96 -19.30 2.18
C ALA A 56 32.51 -19.09 2.64
N ALA A 57 32.26 -19.14 3.95
CA ALA A 57 30.96 -18.87 4.53
C ALA A 57 30.42 -17.48 4.17
N ILE A 58 31.27 -16.43 4.23
CA ILE A 58 30.90 -15.07 3.83
C ILE A 58 30.42 -15.02 2.38
N LEU A 59 31.11 -15.70 1.46
CA LEU A 59 30.71 -15.72 0.05
C LEU A 59 29.40 -16.47 -0.16
N VAL A 60 29.21 -17.61 0.52
CA VAL A 60 27.96 -18.38 0.45
C VAL A 60 26.77 -17.55 0.95
N ASP A 61 26.93 -16.87 2.10
CA ASP A 61 25.90 -15.99 2.63
C ASP A 61 25.61 -14.79 1.72
N ALA A 62 26.63 -14.19 1.13
CA ALA A 62 26.45 -13.12 0.15
C ALA A 62 25.63 -13.56 -1.07
N VAL A 63 25.96 -14.71 -1.65
CA VAL A 63 25.23 -15.25 -2.79
C VAL A 63 23.78 -15.56 -2.41
N ARG A 64 23.56 -16.15 -1.23
CA ARG A 64 22.22 -16.44 -0.71
C ARG A 64 21.41 -15.15 -0.53
N MET A 65 21.95 -14.15 0.14
CA MET A 65 21.27 -12.87 0.40
C MET A 65 20.98 -12.10 -0.88
N VAL A 66 21.92 -12.04 -1.82
CA VAL A 66 21.69 -11.38 -3.13
C VAL A 66 20.56 -12.09 -3.90
N THR A 67 20.51 -13.42 -3.85
CA THR A 67 19.44 -14.19 -4.50
C THR A 67 18.09 -13.91 -3.86
N GLN A 68 18.03 -13.90 -2.52
CA GLN A 68 16.82 -13.57 -1.77
C GLN A 68 16.32 -12.15 -2.07
N LEU A 69 17.19 -11.14 -1.97
CA LEU A 69 16.86 -9.74 -2.23
C LEU A 69 16.39 -9.51 -3.67
N ARG A 70 16.98 -10.22 -4.66
CA ARG A 70 16.49 -10.20 -6.04
C ARG A 70 15.06 -10.76 -6.16
N GLY A 71 14.78 -11.85 -5.46
CA GLY A 71 13.43 -12.43 -5.42
C GLY A 71 12.41 -11.49 -4.75
N GLU A 72 12.77 -10.88 -3.62
CA GLU A 72 11.93 -9.90 -2.93
C GLU A 72 11.69 -8.64 -3.77
N ALA A 73 12.73 -8.11 -4.41
CA ALA A 73 12.61 -6.97 -5.32
C ALA A 73 11.68 -7.27 -6.51
N GLN A 74 11.75 -8.48 -7.06
CA GLN A 74 10.84 -8.91 -8.14
C GLN A 74 9.40 -9.00 -7.65
N LYS A 75 9.15 -9.64 -6.50
CA LYS A 75 7.80 -9.69 -5.90
C LYS A 75 7.23 -8.31 -5.63
N LEU A 76 8.05 -7.38 -5.15
CA LEU A 76 7.63 -6.00 -4.90
C LEU A 76 7.26 -5.29 -6.22
N LYS A 77 8.06 -5.48 -7.27
CA LYS A 77 7.76 -4.97 -8.62
C LYS A 77 6.43 -5.50 -9.16
N ASP A 78 6.19 -6.80 -9.00
CA ASP A 78 4.95 -7.45 -9.43
C ASP A 78 3.74 -6.90 -8.64
N SER A 79 3.91 -6.73 -7.33
CA SER A 79 2.89 -6.15 -6.44
C SER A 79 2.56 -4.71 -6.81
N ILE A 80 3.56 -3.88 -7.11
CA ILE A 80 3.38 -2.50 -7.58
C ILE A 80 2.59 -2.48 -8.89
N SER A 81 2.93 -3.35 -9.84
CA SER A 81 2.20 -3.46 -11.11
C SER A 81 0.74 -3.85 -10.88
N SER A 82 0.49 -4.89 -10.08
CA SER A 82 -0.85 -5.37 -9.75
C SER A 82 -1.70 -4.29 -9.06
N LEU A 83 -1.14 -3.57 -8.08
CA LEU A 83 -1.83 -2.47 -7.41
C LEU A 83 -2.15 -1.33 -8.38
N HIS A 84 -1.23 -1.00 -9.28
CA HIS A 84 -1.45 0.04 -10.28
C HIS A 84 -2.60 -0.33 -11.23
N ASP A 85 -2.69 -1.59 -11.64
CA ASP A 85 -3.80 -2.06 -12.48
C ASP A 85 -5.13 -2.08 -11.71
N ARG A 86 -5.11 -2.48 -10.43
CA ARG A 86 -6.31 -2.39 -9.58
C ARG A 86 -6.78 -0.95 -9.38
N ILE A 87 -5.85 0.01 -9.25
CA ILE A 87 -6.18 1.44 -9.18
C ILE A 87 -6.86 1.92 -10.47
N LYS A 88 -6.36 1.49 -11.65
CA LYS A 88 -6.99 1.85 -12.93
C LYS A 88 -8.40 1.28 -13.04
N GLU A 89 -8.57 0.00 -12.69
CA GLU A 89 -9.87 -0.67 -12.70
C GLU A 89 -10.86 0.06 -11.79
N LEU A 90 -10.48 0.34 -10.54
CA LEU A 90 -11.34 1.07 -9.60
C LEU A 90 -11.66 2.51 -10.07
N LYS A 91 -10.74 3.16 -10.79
CA LYS A 91 -11.03 4.47 -11.41
C LYS A 91 -12.08 4.35 -12.51
N ALA A 92 -12.02 3.31 -13.32
CA ALA A 92 -12.98 3.03 -14.38
C ALA A 92 -14.37 2.68 -13.80
N GLU A 93 -14.42 1.79 -12.81
CA GLU A 93 -15.64 1.41 -12.10
C GLU A 93 -16.27 2.64 -11.41
N LYS A 94 -15.45 3.48 -10.78
CA LYS A 94 -15.93 4.76 -10.19
C LYS A 94 -16.55 5.68 -11.25
N SER A 95 -16.00 5.76 -12.46
CA SER A 95 -16.61 6.56 -13.53
C SER A 95 -17.94 5.97 -13.99
N GLU A 96 -17.98 4.66 -14.22
CA GLU A 96 -19.19 3.97 -14.67
C GLU A 96 -20.34 4.13 -13.67
N LEU A 97 -20.07 4.00 -12.37
CA LEU A 97 -21.05 4.25 -11.32
C LEU A 97 -21.56 5.70 -11.29
N ARG A 98 -20.72 6.68 -11.65
CA ARG A 98 -21.20 8.08 -11.77
C ARG A 98 -22.13 8.24 -12.96
N ASP A 99 -21.79 7.63 -14.09
CA ASP A 99 -22.59 7.72 -15.31
C ASP A 99 -23.94 7.02 -15.11
N GLU A 100 -23.94 5.83 -14.50
CA GLU A 100 -25.16 5.11 -14.12
C GLU A 100 -26.00 5.88 -13.10
N LYS A 101 -25.38 6.47 -12.07
CA LYS A 101 -26.09 7.33 -11.11
C LYS A 101 -26.76 8.52 -11.81
N GLN A 102 -26.10 9.16 -12.76
CA GLN A 102 -26.68 10.28 -13.52
C GLN A 102 -27.84 9.82 -14.41
N ARG A 103 -27.68 8.69 -15.10
CA ARG A 103 -28.73 8.07 -15.94
C ARG A 103 -29.98 7.76 -15.11
N LEU A 104 -29.81 7.07 -13.98
CA LEU A 104 -30.92 6.73 -13.08
C LEU A 104 -31.59 7.98 -12.49
N LYS A 105 -30.82 9.03 -12.19
CA LYS A 105 -31.40 10.30 -11.72
C LYS A 105 -32.30 10.93 -12.80
N ALA A 106 -31.86 10.96 -14.05
CA ALA A 106 -32.65 11.49 -15.16
C ALA A 106 -33.93 10.65 -15.39
N GLU A 107 -33.83 9.32 -15.33
CA GLU A 107 -34.98 8.43 -15.45
C GLU A 107 -35.97 8.61 -14.30
N LYS A 108 -35.46 8.75 -13.06
CA LYS A 108 -36.29 9.05 -11.89
C LYS A 108 -37.06 10.37 -12.08
N GLU A 109 -36.38 11.45 -12.45
CA GLU A 109 -37.01 12.76 -12.67
C GLU A 109 -38.08 12.70 -13.78
N LYS A 110 -37.81 11.96 -14.85
CA LYS A 110 -38.79 11.71 -15.94
C LYS A 110 -40.03 10.97 -15.43
N LEU A 111 -39.86 9.92 -14.63
CA LEU A 111 -40.98 9.16 -14.07
C LEU A 111 -41.78 10.00 -13.06
N GLU A 112 -41.12 10.78 -12.21
CA GLU A 112 -41.78 11.70 -11.28
C GLU A 112 -42.62 12.76 -12.03
N GLN A 113 -42.12 13.28 -13.15
CA GLN A 113 -42.89 14.18 -14.02
C GLN A 113 -44.11 13.48 -14.63
N GLN A 114 -43.97 12.24 -15.11
CA GLN A 114 -45.10 11.46 -15.63
C GLN A 114 -46.15 11.19 -14.55
N LEU A 115 -45.74 10.80 -13.35
CA LEU A 115 -46.63 10.59 -12.20
C LEU A 115 -47.37 11.88 -11.85
N LYS A 116 -46.66 13.02 -11.81
CA LYS A 116 -47.26 14.32 -11.51
C LYS A 116 -48.25 14.76 -12.59
N ALA A 117 -47.96 14.52 -13.87
CA ALA A 117 -48.87 14.80 -14.98
C ALA A 117 -50.12 13.89 -14.94
N MET A 118 -49.96 12.61 -14.59
CA MET A 118 -51.07 11.66 -14.46
C MET A 118 -51.95 11.97 -13.23
N ASN A 119 -51.35 12.39 -12.11
CA ASN A 119 -52.09 12.81 -10.91
C ASN A 119 -52.66 14.22 -10.98
N ALA A 120 -52.22 15.04 -11.94
CA ALA A 120 -52.78 16.37 -12.24
C ALA A 120 -53.99 16.31 -13.19
N GLN A 121 -54.44 15.11 -13.61
CA GLN A 121 -55.73 14.96 -14.26
C GLN A 121 -56.83 15.52 -13.34
N PRO A 122 -57.70 16.43 -13.82
CA PRO A 122 -58.72 17.03 -12.98
C PRO A 122 -59.65 15.92 -12.49
N SER A 123 -59.68 15.72 -11.17
CA SER A 123 -60.62 14.83 -10.51
C SER A 123 -62.03 15.44 -10.66
N PHE A 124 -62.65 15.25 -11.83
CA PHE A 124 -64.08 15.41 -12.04
C PHE A 124 -64.77 14.15 -11.51
N MET A 125 -64.66 13.92 -10.20
CA MET A 125 -65.49 12.96 -9.47
C MET A 125 -66.42 13.78 -8.58
N PRO A 126 -67.75 13.65 -8.73
CA PRO A 126 -68.70 14.43 -7.93
C PRO A 126 -68.57 14.04 -6.46
N PRO A 127 -68.73 14.99 -5.51
CA PRO A 127 -68.64 14.67 -4.09
C PRO A 127 -69.80 13.74 -3.71
N ALA A 128 -69.47 12.57 -3.15
CA ALA A 128 -70.46 11.68 -2.56
C ALA A 128 -71.16 12.40 -1.39
N PRO A 129 -72.49 12.26 -1.22
CA PRO A 129 -73.23 13.02 -0.21
C PRO A 129 -72.84 12.60 1.20
N ALA A 130 -72.62 13.61 2.05
CA ALA A 130 -72.34 13.45 3.46
C ALA A 130 -73.50 12.72 4.18
N LEU A 131 -73.19 11.58 4.80
CA LEU A 131 -74.06 10.97 5.81
C LEU A 131 -73.65 11.51 7.20
N PRO A 132 -74.61 11.93 8.05
CA PRO A 132 -74.29 12.58 9.32
C PRO A 132 -73.68 11.61 10.34
N ALA A 133 -72.66 12.11 11.04
CA ALA A 133 -72.13 11.51 12.25
C ALA A 133 -73.21 11.43 13.34
N ALA A 134 -73.45 10.22 13.86
CA ALA A 134 -74.16 10.02 15.12
C ALA A 134 -73.48 8.90 15.92
N LEU A 135 -72.84 9.32 17.02
CA LEU A 135 -72.79 8.65 18.32
C LEU A 135 -72.15 7.25 18.41
N ALA A 136 -70.96 7.17 19.02
CA ALA A 136 -70.82 6.73 20.41
C ALA A 136 -69.37 6.31 20.73
N THR A 137 -68.94 6.76 21.90
CA THR A 137 -67.71 6.44 22.64
C THR A 137 -67.60 4.97 23.08
N ALA A 138 -66.36 4.60 23.41
CA ALA A 138 -65.92 3.68 24.47
C ALA A 138 -65.34 2.30 24.05
N GLU A 139 -64.03 2.19 24.34
CA GLU A 139 -63.36 1.08 25.03
C GLU A 139 -63.45 -0.36 24.48
N GLY A 140 -62.28 -0.94 24.20
CA GLY A 140 -62.14 -2.39 24.00
C GLY A 140 -60.82 -2.79 23.36
N GLN A 141 -59.85 -3.19 24.18
CA GLN A 141 -58.59 -3.79 23.79
C GLN A 141 -58.75 -5.07 22.94
N VAL A 142 -58.04 -5.10 21.78
CA VAL A 142 -57.08 -6.14 21.30
C VAL A 142 -57.66 -7.51 20.83
N PRO A 143 -57.01 -8.33 19.95
CA PRO A 143 -55.95 -8.16 18.94
C PRO A 143 -56.31 -8.70 17.52
N GLY A 144 -55.58 -8.28 16.48
CA GLY A 144 -55.27 -9.19 15.35
C GLY A 144 -55.41 -8.62 13.93
N ASN A 145 -54.27 -8.23 13.35
CA ASN A 145 -53.84 -8.34 11.93
C ASN A 145 -54.90 -8.07 10.83
N LYS A 146 -54.80 -7.08 9.94
CA LYS A 146 -53.63 -6.57 9.20
C LYS A 146 -53.92 -5.15 8.70
N LEU A 147 -53.57 -4.14 9.50
CA LEU A 147 -53.14 -2.86 8.95
C LEU A 147 -51.63 -2.95 8.93
N VAL A 148 -51.02 -2.88 7.75
CA VAL A 148 -49.58 -2.63 7.67
C VAL A 148 -49.46 -1.12 7.57
N PRO A 149 -49.03 -0.40 8.62
CA PRO A 149 -48.66 0.99 8.46
C PRO A 149 -47.52 1.07 7.46
N PHE A 150 -47.68 1.98 6.52
CA PHE A 150 -46.65 2.50 5.65
C PHE A 150 -45.39 2.84 6.46
N PHE A 151 -44.37 1.98 6.40
CA PHE A 151 -43.00 2.31 6.81
C PHE A 151 -42.40 3.20 5.71
N GLY A 152 -42.72 4.49 5.74
CA GLY A 152 -41.80 5.47 5.20
C GLY A 152 -40.48 5.25 5.94
N TYR A 153 -39.43 4.85 5.23
CA TYR A 153 -38.10 4.67 5.81
C TYR A 153 -37.73 5.94 6.58
N PRO A 154 -37.67 5.91 7.93
CA PRO A 154 -36.96 6.95 8.65
C PRO A 154 -35.50 6.80 8.21
N GLY A 155 -34.77 7.91 8.09
CA GLY A 155 -33.35 7.94 7.72
C GLY A 155 -32.46 7.23 8.74
N VAL A 156 -32.57 5.92 8.80
CA VAL A 156 -31.77 5.06 9.64
C VAL A 156 -30.47 4.81 8.88
N ALA A 157 -29.43 5.57 9.25
CA ALA A 157 -28.10 5.36 8.69
C ALA A 157 -27.64 3.93 9.02
N MET A 158 -27.24 3.19 8.00
CA MET A 158 -26.83 1.78 8.10
C MET A 158 -25.70 1.52 9.11
N TRP A 159 -25.01 2.57 9.58
CA TRP A 159 -23.95 2.54 10.59
C TRP A 159 -24.39 1.99 11.95
N GLN A 160 -25.67 2.10 12.32
CA GLN A 160 -26.16 1.55 13.58
C GLN A 160 -26.25 0.02 13.61
N PHE A 161 -26.04 -0.64 12.47
CA PHE A 161 -25.98 -2.10 12.35
C PHE A 161 -24.54 -2.62 12.20
N MET A 162 -23.53 -1.74 12.30
CA MET A 162 -22.13 -2.13 12.22
C MET A 162 -21.56 -2.46 13.63
N PRO A 163 -20.72 -3.50 13.76
CA PRO A 163 -20.06 -3.83 15.02
C PRO A 163 -19.24 -2.64 15.56
N PRO A 164 -19.19 -2.38 16.87
CA PRO A 164 -18.47 -1.24 17.46
C PRO A 164 -17.00 -1.14 17.04
N ALA A 165 -16.35 -2.28 16.79
CA ALA A 165 -14.96 -2.36 16.31
C ALA A 165 -14.74 -1.73 14.91
N SER A 166 -15.81 -1.49 14.15
CA SER A 166 -15.74 -0.89 12.81
C SER A 166 -16.11 0.60 12.77
N VAL A 167 -16.48 1.18 13.93
CA VAL A 167 -16.76 2.62 14.12
C VAL A 167 -15.67 3.29 14.98
N ASP A 168 -14.63 2.54 15.36
CA ASP A 168 -13.53 3.06 16.16
C ASP A 168 -12.62 3.97 15.31
N THR A 169 -12.97 5.26 15.27
CA THR A 169 -12.17 6.30 14.63
C THR A 169 -11.10 6.86 15.57
N SER A 170 -10.85 6.25 16.73
CA SER A 170 -9.85 6.75 17.67
C SER A 170 -8.45 6.76 17.07
N GLU A 171 -8.16 5.92 16.07
CA GLU A 171 -6.87 5.92 15.34
C GLU A 171 -6.89 6.71 14.01
N ASP A 172 -8.02 7.32 13.61
CA ASP A 172 -8.12 8.03 12.31
C ASP A 172 -7.19 9.26 12.26
N HIS A 173 -6.87 9.85 13.42
CA HIS A 173 -5.97 11.01 13.54
C HIS A 173 -4.48 10.66 13.35
N VAL A 174 -4.09 9.38 13.47
CA VAL A 174 -2.71 8.92 13.26
C VAL A 174 -2.43 8.68 11.77
N LEU A 175 -3.48 8.34 11.00
CA LEU A 175 -3.37 8.00 9.57
C LEU A 175 -3.56 9.19 8.63
N ARG A 176 -3.97 10.36 9.12
CA ARG A 176 -4.07 11.57 8.30
C ARG A 176 -2.85 12.48 8.51
N PRO A 177 -2.07 12.79 7.45
CA PRO A 177 -1.07 13.84 7.55
C PRO A 177 -1.75 15.20 7.84
N PRO A 178 -1.11 16.09 8.62
CA PRO A 178 -1.69 17.37 9.00
C PRO A 178 -2.00 18.19 7.74
N VAL A 179 -3.26 18.61 7.61
CA VAL A 179 -3.68 19.60 6.62
C VAL A 179 -3.08 20.94 7.05
N ALA A 180 -2.23 21.49 6.18
CA ALA A 180 -1.64 22.82 6.29
C ALA A 180 -2.67 23.93 6.06
#